data_AF-A0A962HC02-F1
#
_entry.id   AF-A0A962HC02-F1
#
_cell.length_a   1.000
_cell.length_b   1.000
_cell.length_c   1.000
_cell.angle_alpha   90.00
_cell.angle_beta   90.00
_cell.angle_gamma   90.00
#
_symmetry.space_group_name_H-M   'P 1'
#
loop_
_entity.id
_entity.type
_entity.pdbx_description
1 polymer ?
#
loop_
_entity_poly.entity_id
_entity_poly.type
_entity_poly.pdbx_seq_one_letter_code
_entity_poly.pdbx_strand_id
1 'polypeptide(L)' 'ANSRTFGAATAGRSSANRVFTMSDGSALVLTTAATIDRNGLKHWEPITPDVESSDAVEAASSWLAGQCE' A
#
# COMPACT_ATOMS: atom_id res chain seq x y z
N ALA A 1 -18.83 -2.44 2.88
CA ALA A 1 -17.64 -1.71 2.41
C ALA A 1 -17.61 -1.81 0.90
N ASN A 2 -17.32 -0.72 0.16
CA ASN A 2 -17.42 -0.69 -1.30
C ASN A 2 -16.09 -0.99 -2.01
N SER A 3 -15.10 -1.48 -1.28
CA SER A 3 -13.78 -1.84 -1.77
C SER A 3 -13.28 -3.04 -0.99
N ARG A 4 -12.50 -3.90 -1.67
CA ARG A 4 -11.77 -5.02 -1.09
C ARG A 4 -10.46 -5.18 -1.85
N THR A 5 -9.38 -5.50 -1.14
CA THR A 5 -8.03 -5.66 -1.67
C THR A 5 -7.66 -7.13 -1.78
N PHE A 6 -6.91 -7.49 -2.82
CA PHE A 6 -6.55 -8.86 -3.16
C PHE A 6 -5.07 -8.92 -3.53
N GLY A 7 -4.38 -10.02 -3.20
CA GLY A 7 -3.00 -10.26 -3.64
C GLY A 7 -2.07 -10.67 -2.50
N ALA A 8 -0.93 -10.01 -2.38
CA ALA A 8 0.04 -10.23 -1.32
C ALA A 8 0.31 -8.95 -0.54
N ALA A 9 0.95 -9.08 0.62
CA ALA A 9 1.35 -7.92 1.42
C ALA A 9 2.24 -6.95 0.61
N THR A 10 2.04 -5.64 0.81
CA THR A 10 2.80 -4.61 0.09
C THR A 10 4.27 -4.56 0.52
N ALA A 11 5.11 -3.77 -0.15
CA ALA A 11 6.55 -3.70 0.14
C ALA A 11 6.94 -3.05 1.49
N GLY A 12 5.98 -2.59 2.30
CA GLY A 12 6.25 -2.00 3.63
C GLY A 12 6.98 -0.65 3.59
N ARG A 13 6.68 0.20 2.60
CA ARG A 13 7.30 1.53 2.44
C ARG A 13 6.26 2.65 2.53
N SER A 14 5.45 2.62 3.58
CA SER A 14 4.34 3.58 3.79
C SER A 14 4.81 4.87 4.46
N SER A 15 5.71 5.61 3.80
CA SER A 15 6.27 6.86 4.33
C SER A 15 6.45 7.91 3.25
N ALA A 16 6.37 9.19 3.64
CA ALA A 16 6.68 10.28 2.74
C ALA A 16 8.18 10.60 2.79
N ASN A 17 8.80 10.67 1.61
CA ASN A 17 10.21 10.99 1.48
C ASN A 17 10.39 12.37 0.83
N ARG A 18 11.38 13.11 1.30
CA ARG A 18 11.90 14.32 0.64
C ARG A 18 13.26 14.01 0.06
N VAL A 19 13.51 14.50 -1.15
CA VAL A 19 14.81 14.36 -1.82
C VAL A 19 15.54 15.69 -1.72
N PHE A 20 16.80 15.63 -1.27
CA PHE A 20 17.70 16.77 -1.21
C PHE A 20 18.92 16.49 -2.09
N THR A 21 19.15 17.33 -3.08
CA THR A 21 20.37 17.27 -3.91
C THR A 21 21.55 17.83 -3.12
N MET A 22 22.64 17.08 -3.06
CA MET A 22 23.87 17.47 -2.37
C MET A 22 24.83 18.23 -3.31
N SER A 23 25.86 18.87 -2.74
CA SER A 23 26.82 19.69 -3.50
C SER A 23 27.62 18.91 -4.55
N ASP A 24 27.76 17.59 -4.38
CA ASP A 24 28.44 16.69 -5.32
C ASP A 24 27.48 16.08 -6.37
N GLY A 25 26.21 16.51 -6.39
CA GLY A 25 25.18 15.99 -7.28
C GLY A 25 24.51 14.69 -6.81
N SER A 26 24.93 14.12 -5.67
CA SER A 26 24.24 12.98 -5.06
C SER A 26 22.87 13.39 -4.46
N ALA A 27 22.05 12.40 -4.08
CA ALA A 27 20.72 12.63 -3.54
C ALA A 27 20.55 11.97 -2.16
N LEU A 28 20.17 12.77 -1.17
CA LEU A 28 19.69 12.29 0.12
C LEU A 28 18.17 12.09 0.05
N VAL A 29 17.71 10.85 0.16
CA VAL A 29 16.29 10.51 0.28
C VAL A 29 15.95 10.33 1.74
N LEU A 30 15.30 11.34 2.32
CA LEU A 30 15.00 11.38 3.74
C LEU A 30 13.51 11.11 3.98
N THR A 31 13.20 10.09 4.79
CA THR A 31 11.85 9.89 5.31
C THR A 31 11.49 11.01 6.28
N THR A 32 10.46 11.79 5.97
CA THR A 32 10.06 12.95 6.79
C THR A 32 8.68 12.82 7.42
N ALA A 33 7.87 11.86 6.98
CA ALA A 33 6.57 11.62 7.60
C ALA A 33 6.17 10.15 7.58
N ALA A 34 5.42 9.75 8.60
CA ALA A 34 4.71 8.47 8.66
C ALA A 34 3.35 8.59 7.98
N THR A 35 2.88 7.49 7.39
CA THR A 35 1.50 7.42 6.88
C THR A 35 0.57 6.95 8.00
N ILE A 36 -0.54 7.67 8.20
CA ILE A 36 -1.61 7.30 9.12
C ILE A 36 -2.90 7.23 8.29
N ASP A 37 -3.64 6.12 8.40
CA ASP A 37 -4.88 5.93 7.65
C ASP A 37 -6.10 6.62 8.31
N ARG A 38 -7.27 6.45 7.69
CA ARG A 38 -8.54 7.04 8.16
C ARG A 38 -9.01 6.53 9.52
N ASN A 39 -8.48 5.41 10.00
CA ASN A 39 -8.79 4.81 11.29
C ASN A 39 -7.78 5.23 12.36
N GLY A 40 -6.80 6.07 12.01
CA GLY A 40 -5.71 6.47 12.90
C GLY A 40 -4.61 5.43 13.02
N LEU A 41 -4.61 4.36 12.21
CA LEU A 41 -3.56 3.37 12.23
C LEU A 41 -2.33 3.89 11.49
N LYS A 42 -1.20 3.88 12.19
CA LYS A 42 0.11 4.21 11.63
C LYS A 42 0.67 2.99 10.90
N HIS A 43 1.11 3.18 9.66
CA HIS A 43 1.64 2.11 8.82
C HIS A 43 3.15 2.21 8.69
N TRP A 44 3.88 1.20 9.15
CA TRP A 44 5.33 1.03 8.89
C TRP A 44 5.65 -0.32 8.24
N GLU A 45 4.79 -1.29 8.48
CA GLU A 45 4.85 -2.64 7.98
C GLU A 45 4.20 -2.77 6.59
N PRO A 46 4.46 -3.87 5.87
CA PRO A 46 3.62 -4.31 4.77
C PRO A 46 2.12 -4.24 5.10
N ILE A 47 1.34 -3.69 4.18
CA ILE A 47 -0.12 -3.69 4.30
C ILE A 47 -0.62 -5.04 3.76
N THR A 48 -1.22 -5.84 4.62
CA THR A 48 -1.86 -7.12 4.24
C THR A 48 -3.14 -6.84 3.45
N PRO A 49 -3.39 -7.55 2.33
CA PRO A 49 -4.65 -7.43 1.62
C PRO A 49 -5.80 -8.04 2.44
N ASP A 50 -7.04 -7.67 2.11
CA ASP A 50 -8.22 -8.28 2.71
C ASP A 50 -8.34 -9.77 2.32
N VAL A 51 -7.82 -10.14 1.15
CA VAL A 51 -7.76 -11.53 0.65
C VAL A 51 -6.38 -11.80 0.08
N GLU A 52 -5.65 -12.74 0.68
CA GLU A 52 -4.41 -13.25 0.10
C GLU A 52 -4.70 -14.11 -1.13
N SER A 53 -4.01 -13.85 -2.25
CA SER A 53 -4.15 -14.61 -3.48
C SER A 53 -2.89 -14.51 -4.34
N SER A 54 -2.47 -15.62 -4.94
CA SER A 54 -1.46 -15.64 -6.00
C SER A 54 -2.01 -15.17 -7.35
N ASP A 55 -3.33 -15.19 -7.53
CA ASP A 55 -4.05 -14.63 -8.67
C ASP A 55 -5.08 -13.61 -8.19
N ALA A 56 -4.63 -12.36 -8.03
CA ALA A 56 -5.46 -11.29 -7.51
C ALA A 56 -6.59 -10.89 -8.47
N VAL A 57 -6.38 -11.05 -9.79
CA VAL A 57 -7.34 -10.63 -10.82
C VAL A 57 -8.55 -11.56 -10.81
N GLU A 58 -8.30 -12.88 -10.79
CA GLU A 58 -9.38 -13.87 -10.74
C GLU A 58 -10.20 -13.74 -9.44
N ALA A 59 -9.51 -13.63 -8.30
CA ALA A 59 -10.15 -13.47 -6.99
C ALA A 59 -11.02 -12.20 -6.91
N ALA A 60 -10.53 -11.08 -7.43
CA ALA A 60 -11.28 -9.83 -7.46
C ALA A 60 -12.50 -9.91 -8.41
N SER A 61 -12.34 -10.52 -9.58
CA SER A 61 -13.41 -10.69 -10.57
C SER A 61 -14.55 -11.56 -10.02
N SER A 62 -14.20 -12.67 -9.38
CA SER A 62 -15.15 -13.54 -8.69
C SER A 62 -15.90 -12.83 -7.56
N TRP A 63 -15.19 -12.03 -6.75
CA TRP A 63 -15.83 -11.24 -5.69
C TRP A 63 -16.83 -10.24 -6.26
N LEU A 64 -16.44 -9.48 -7.29
CA LEU A 64 -17.30 -8.49 -7.93
C LEU A 64 -18.55 -9.10 -8.56
N ALA A 65 -18.43 -10.23 -9.26
CA ALA A 65 -19.57 -10.93 -9.86
C ALA A 65 -20.61 -11.31 -8.79
N GLY A 66 -20.16 -11.76 -7.61
CA GLY A 66 -21.04 -12.07 -6.48
C GLY A 66 -21.58 -10.86 -5.71
N GLN A 67 -21.21 -9.61 -6.08
CA GLN A 67 -21.82 -8.40 -5.50
C GLN A 67 -22.99 -7.85 -6.32
N CYS A 68 -23.26 -8.41 -7.52
CA CYS A 68 -24.32 -7.95 -8.41
C CYS A 68 -25.66 -8.69 -8.22
N GLU A 69 -25.77 -9.53 -7.19
CA GLU A 69 -27.02 -10.18 -6.78
C GLU A 69 -27.89 -9.28 -5.89
#